data_AF-A0A5C8P6Y1-F1
#
_entry.id   AF-A0A5C8P6Y1-F1
#
_cell.length_a   1.000
_cell.length_b   1.000
_cell.length_c   1.000
_cell.angle_alpha   90.00
_cell.angle_beta   90.00
_cell.angle_gamma   90.00
#
_symmetry.space_group_name_H-M   'P 1'
#
loop_
_entity.id
_entity.type
_entity.pdbx_description
1 polymer ?
#
loop_
_entity_poly.entity_id
_entity_poly.type
_entity_poly.pdbx_seq_one_letter_code
_entity_poly.pdbx_strand_id
1 'polypeptide(L)'
;MAEDEKIAQASESLPGVSVHRSLIAFIDSAPIQAELLDLDIVKNLPSIRDVIESYENEDGQIAHHLQHKGGEALVWKEVHSRSIPDDSHEATITGYCDPADIELDFSELSYYGYGEFGLPFTFLATVSITYYILKSDYFTLDDKNLPSVSDHNDHYYEAEEDRQVRVSGIVKLSFDPTALKSISEENIGEHISIAIDSIDDVTLEDDY
;
A
#
# COMPACT_ATOMS: atom_id res chain seq x y z
N MET A 1 18.27 -53.67 -13.95
CA MET A 1 17.82 -52.29 -13.65
C MET A 1 17.87 -52.13 -12.14
N ALA A 2 18.62 -51.13 -11.65
CA ALA A 2 18.72 -50.84 -10.22
C ALA A 2 17.33 -50.51 -9.65
N GLU A 3 17.06 -50.88 -8.39
CA GLU A 3 15.75 -50.70 -7.77
C GLU A 3 15.32 -49.21 -7.72
N ASP A 4 16.28 -48.30 -7.56
CA ASP A 4 16.05 -46.84 -7.58
C ASP A 4 15.42 -46.34 -8.88
N GLU A 5 15.79 -46.92 -10.03
CA GLU A 5 15.23 -46.54 -11.34
C GLU A 5 13.74 -46.92 -11.44
N LYS A 6 13.34 -48.04 -10.82
CA LYS A 6 11.94 -48.47 -10.80
C LYS A 6 11.11 -47.59 -9.87
N ILE A 7 11.68 -47.18 -8.73
CA ILE A 7 11.02 -46.28 -7.76
C ILE A 7 10.84 -44.89 -8.39
N ALA A 8 11.86 -44.38 -9.09
CA ALA A 8 11.78 -43.11 -9.81
C ALA A 8 10.66 -43.13 -10.86
N GLN A 9 10.61 -44.15 -11.72
CA GLN A 9 9.57 -44.28 -12.76
C GLN A 9 8.16 -44.42 -12.18
N ALA A 10 8.01 -45.22 -11.11
CA ALA A 10 6.72 -45.35 -10.42
C ALA A 10 6.27 -44.01 -9.82
N SER A 11 7.20 -43.24 -9.27
CA SER A 11 6.92 -41.93 -8.65
C SER A 11 6.62 -40.85 -9.69
N GLU A 12 7.30 -40.85 -10.85
CA GLU A 12 7.04 -39.93 -11.98
C GLU A 12 5.60 -40.07 -12.52
N SER A 13 4.98 -41.25 -12.36
CA SER A 13 3.60 -41.49 -12.81
C SER A 13 2.51 -40.97 -11.87
N LEU A 14 2.87 -40.46 -10.69
CA LEU A 14 1.93 -39.89 -9.72
C LEU A 14 1.70 -38.39 -9.99
N PRO A 15 0.45 -37.92 -10.06
CA PRO A 15 0.16 -36.50 -10.22
C PRO A 15 0.63 -35.70 -8.99
N GLY A 16 1.32 -34.58 -9.24
CA GLY A 16 1.84 -33.70 -8.18
C GLY A 16 3.18 -34.11 -7.58
N VAL A 17 3.84 -35.15 -8.11
CA VAL A 17 5.15 -35.60 -7.64
C VAL A 17 6.24 -35.19 -8.64
N SER A 18 7.25 -34.47 -8.16
CA SER A 18 8.46 -34.14 -8.92
C SER A 18 9.60 -35.07 -8.50
N VAL A 19 10.11 -35.86 -9.45
CA VAL A 19 11.20 -36.82 -9.19
C VAL A 19 12.52 -36.24 -9.70
N HIS A 20 13.51 -36.19 -8.82
CA HIS A 20 14.86 -35.72 -9.14
C HIS A 20 15.85 -36.87 -8.98
N ARG A 21 16.62 -37.16 -10.04
CA ARG A 21 17.52 -38.35 -10.10
C ARG A 21 18.86 -38.14 -9.40
N SER A 22 19.12 -36.95 -8.90
CA SER A 22 20.29 -36.63 -8.09
C SER A 22 19.96 -35.44 -7.19
N LEU A 23 20.75 -35.29 -6.12
CA LEU A 23 20.66 -34.11 -5.26
C LEU A 23 20.93 -32.82 -6.05
N ILE A 24 21.85 -32.86 -7.01
CA ILE A 24 22.16 -31.71 -7.89
C ILE A 24 20.92 -31.34 -8.71
N ALA A 25 20.25 -32.31 -9.33
CA ALA A 25 19.04 -32.05 -10.12
C ALA A 25 17.86 -31.55 -9.26
N PHE A 26 17.85 -31.83 -7.95
CA PHE A 26 16.90 -31.27 -7.01
C PHE A 26 17.28 -29.83 -6.65
N ILE A 27 18.54 -29.57 -6.30
CA ILE A 27 19.04 -28.23 -5.96
C ILE A 27 18.86 -27.28 -7.15
N ASP A 28 19.13 -27.72 -8.37
CA ASP A 28 19.01 -26.92 -9.59
C ASP A 28 17.55 -26.75 -10.06
N SER A 29 16.59 -27.36 -9.37
CA SER A 29 15.18 -27.21 -9.72
C SER A 29 14.69 -25.79 -9.43
N ALA A 30 13.80 -25.28 -10.28
CA ALA A 30 13.29 -23.91 -10.17
C ALA A 30 12.71 -23.56 -8.79
N PRO A 31 11.90 -24.43 -8.13
CA PRO A 31 11.38 -24.14 -6.80
C PRO A 31 12.49 -23.97 -5.76
N ILE A 32 13.53 -24.80 -5.80
CA ILE A 32 14.63 -24.74 -4.83
C ILE A 32 15.53 -23.54 -5.09
N GLN A 33 15.80 -23.19 -6.35
CA GLN A 33 16.55 -21.99 -6.69
C GLN A 33 15.83 -20.71 -6.28
N ALA A 34 14.49 -20.68 -6.37
CA ALA A 34 13.68 -19.57 -5.89
C ALA A 34 13.80 -19.40 -4.36
N GLU A 35 13.66 -20.48 -3.59
CA GLU A 35 13.85 -20.45 -2.13
C GLU A 35 15.27 -20.03 -1.72
N LEU A 36 16.30 -20.52 -2.43
CA LEU A 36 17.69 -20.11 -2.19
C LEU A 36 17.91 -18.62 -2.47
N LEU A 37 17.29 -18.10 -3.51
CA LEU A 37 17.33 -16.68 -3.85
C LEU A 37 16.69 -15.82 -2.76
N ASP A 38 15.51 -16.21 -2.28
CA ASP A 38 14.81 -15.50 -1.20
C ASP A 38 15.63 -15.53 0.10
N LEU A 39 16.29 -16.66 0.42
CA LEU A 39 17.21 -16.73 1.56
C LEU A 39 18.42 -15.80 1.43
N ASP A 40 18.95 -15.62 0.23
CA ASP A 40 20.05 -14.69 -0.01
C ASP A 40 19.58 -13.24 0.07
N ILE A 41 18.36 -12.94 -0.39
CA ILE A 41 17.72 -11.62 -0.22
C ILE A 41 17.53 -11.33 1.27
N VAL A 42 16.97 -12.26 2.05
CA VAL A 42 16.72 -12.11 3.49
C VAL A 42 18.01 -11.77 4.25
N LYS A 43 19.13 -12.42 3.91
CA LYS A 43 20.44 -12.11 4.53
C LYS A 43 20.94 -10.70 4.21
N ASN A 44 20.59 -10.18 3.04
CA ASN A 44 21.02 -8.89 2.53
C ASN A 44 19.99 -7.77 2.71
N LEU A 45 18.87 -8.03 3.43
CA LEU A 45 17.81 -7.05 3.64
C LEU A 45 18.29 -5.69 4.16
N PRO A 46 19.22 -5.61 5.14
CA PRO A 46 19.72 -4.31 5.59
C PRO A 46 20.33 -3.49 4.45
N SER A 47 21.14 -4.12 3.60
CA SER A 47 21.77 -3.42 2.48
C SER A 47 20.78 -3.07 1.37
N ILE A 48 19.78 -3.92 1.13
CA ILE A 48 18.70 -3.60 0.18
C ILE A 48 17.88 -2.41 0.68
N ARG A 49 17.53 -2.40 1.98
CA ARG A 49 16.87 -1.26 2.62
C ARG A 49 17.69 0.02 2.45
N ASP A 50 18.98 -0.03 2.75
CA ASP A 50 19.87 1.14 2.63
C ASP A 50 19.85 1.68 1.18
N VAL A 51 19.87 0.79 0.17
CA VAL A 51 19.79 1.19 -1.25
C VAL A 51 18.44 1.83 -1.60
N ILE A 52 17.32 1.28 -1.13
CA ILE A 52 15.98 1.86 -1.37
C ILE A 52 15.86 3.22 -0.68
N GLU A 53 16.35 3.34 0.56
CA GLU A 53 16.32 4.58 1.34
C GLU A 53 17.21 5.66 0.69
N SER A 54 18.43 5.33 0.26
CA SER A 54 19.28 6.25 -0.51
C SER A 54 18.62 6.72 -1.81
N TYR A 55 18.06 5.79 -2.59
CA TYR A 55 17.36 6.11 -3.83
C TYR A 55 16.19 7.06 -3.61
N GLU A 56 15.40 6.83 -2.57
CA GLU A 56 14.30 7.74 -2.25
C GLU A 56 14.79 9.13 -1.82
N ASN A 57 15.88 9.19 -1.04
CA ASN A 57 16.47 10.46 -0.63
C ASN A 57 17.05 11.27 -1.79
N GLU A 58 17.49 10.62 -2.87
CA GLU A 58 18.05 11.28 -4.06
C GLU A 58 16.97 11.66 -5.09
N ASP A 59 16.10 10.71 -5.44
CA ASP A 59 15.16 10.86 -6.56
C ASP A 59 13.69 11.06 -6.15
N GLY A 60 13.34 10.75 -4.89
CA GLY A 60 11.99 10.98 -4.32
C GLY A 60 10.86 10.27 -5.07
N GLN A 61 11.13 9.16 -5.76
CA GLN A 61 10.17 8.53 -6.69
C GLN A 61 8.99 7.86 -5.97
N ILE A 62 9.21 7.30 -4.77
CA ILE A 62 8.16 6.68 -3.96
C ILE A 62 7.22 7.76 -3.41
N ALA A 63 7.77 8.83 -2.83
CA ALA A 63 6.98 9.96 -2.37
C ALA A 63 6.24 10.64 -3.54
N HIS A 64 6.88 10.84 -4.69
CA HIS A 64 6.24 11.38 -5.88
C HIS A 64 5.10 10.48 -6.39
N HIS A 65 5.27 9.15 -6.33
CA HIS A 65 4.19 8.22 -6.64
C HIS A 65 3.01 8.37 -5.69
N LEU A 66 3.26 8.45 -4.37
CA LEU A 66 2.23 8.67 -3.35
C LEU A 66 1.55 10.03 -3.50
N GLN A 67 2.29 11.08 -3.88
CA GLN A 67 1.71 12.40 -4.15
C GLN A 67 0.71 12.40 -5.31
N HIS A 68 0.91 11.54 -6.32
CA HIS A 68 0.00 11.51 -7.47
C HIS A 68 -1.06 10.41 -7.39
N LYS A 69 -0.83 9.36 -6.60
CA LYS A 69 -1.70 8.18 -6.52
C LYS A 69 -2.35 7.98 -5.16
N GLY A 70 -1.81 8.55 -4.10
CA GLY A 70 -2.30 8.42 -2.73
C GLY A 70 -3.75 8.86 -2.59
N GLY A 71 -4.08 10.03 -3.15
CA GLY A 71 -5.44 10.58 -3.10
C GLY A 71 -6.47 9.78 -3.89
N GLU A 72 -6.09 9.16 -5.02
CA GLU A 72 -6.99 8.29 -5.81
C GLU A 72 -7.57 7.15 -4.96
N ALA A 73 -6.77 6.62 -4.03
CA ALA A 73 -7.17 5.52 -3.14
C ALA A 73 -8.10 5.95 -1.98
N LEU A 74 -8.32 7.26 -1.79
CA LEU A 74 -9.18 7.80 -0.73
C LEU A 74 -10.65 7.95 -1.14
N VAL A 75 -10.91 8.12 -2.44
CA VAL A 75 -12.27 8.35 -2.93
C VAL A 75 -13.16 7.18 -2.55
N TRP A 76 -14.37 7.49 -2.07
CA TRP A 76 -15.37 6.56 -1.56
C TRP A 76 -15.05 5.91 -0.22
N LYS A 77 -13.96 6.28 0.46
CA LYS A 77 -13.75 5.89 1.86
C LYS A 77 -14.61 6.75 2.78
N GLU A 78 -15.02 6.13 3.88
CA GLU A 78 -15.75 6.78 4.95
C GLU A 78 -14.76 7.32 5.99
N VAL A 79 -15.05 8.51 6.52
CA VAL A 79 -14.38 9.09 7.68
C VAL A 79 -15.41 9.30 8.78
N HIS A 80 -14.99 9.10 10.03
CA HIS A 80 -15.85 9.26 11.18
C HIS A 80 -15.28 10.32 12.12
N SER A 81 -16.07 11.33 12.45
CA SER A 81 -15.71 12.33 13.46
C SER A 81 -16.95 12.96 14.07
N ARG A 82 -16.90 13.22 15.38
CA ARG A 82 -17.95 13.96 16.09
C ARG A 82 -18.11 15.39 15.60
N SER A 83 -17.13 15.91 14.86
CA SER A 83 -17.21 17.22 14.22
C SER A 83 -18.14 17.22 13.00
N ILE A 84 -18.45 16.04 12.42
CA ILE A 84 -19.36 15.89 11.29
C ILE A 84 -20.81 15.92 11.83
N PRO A 85 -21.63 16.91 11.43
CA PRO A 85 -22.98 17.12 11.94
C PRO A 85 -24.04 16.23 11.26
N ASP A 86 -23.64 15.02 10.85
CA ASP A 86 -24.54 13.95 10.42
C ASP A 86 -24.98 13.09 11.62
N ASP A 87 -26.13 12.42 11.50
CA ASP A 87 -26.70 11.57 12.55
C ASP A 87 -25.75 10.43 12.96
N SER A 88 -24.93 9.93 12.03
CA SER A 88 -23.92 8.87 12.22
C SER A 88 -22.50 9.39 12.45
N HIS A 89 -22.29 10.71 12.40
CA HIS A 89 -20.95 11.32 12.46
C HIS A 89 -20.01 10.79 11.37
N GLU A 90 -20.56 10.53 10.18
CA GLU A 90 -19.86 9.90 9.07
C GLU A 90 -19.95 10.77 7.82
N ALA A 91 -18.89 10.77 7.02
CA ALA A 91 -18.89 11.37 5.70
C ALA A 91 -18.12 10.51 4.70
N THR A 92 -18.51 10.60 3.43
CA THR A 92 -17.82 9.94 2.33
C THR A 92 -16.86 10.92 1.67
N ILE A 93 -15.61 10.49 1.44
CA ILE A 93 -14.64 11.25 0.65
C ILE A 93 -15.05 11.20 -0.82
N THR A 94 -15.33 12.35 -1.42
CA THR A 94 -15.78 12.49 -2.82
C THR A 94 -14.75 13.18 -3.70
N GLY A 95 -13.79 13.89 -3.11
CA GLY A 95 -12.69 14.57 -3.80
C GLY A 95 -11.43 14.64 -2.96
N TYR A 96 -10.30 14.95 -3.59
CA TYR A 96 -9.02 15.12 -2.92
C TYR A 96 -8.13 16.11 -3.66
N CYS A 97 -7.26 16.77 -2.89
CA CYS A 97 -6.07 17.44 -3.38
C CYS A 97 -4.87 16.49 -3.32
N ASP A 98 -3.81 16.79 -4.07
CA ASP A 98 -2.57 16.03 -4.02
C ASP A 98 -2.03 15.95 -2.58
N PRO A 99 -1.68 14.74 -2.10
CA PRO A 99 -1.02 14.56 -0.82
C PRO A 99 0.21 15.45 -0.60
N ALA A 100 0.38 15.86 0.65
CA ALA A 100 1.50 16.63 1.18
C ALA A 100 2.07 15.92 2.42
N ASP A 101 3.23 16.39 2.90
CA ASP A 101 3.88 15.91 4.12
C ASP A 101 4.00 14.37 4.16
N ILE A 102 4.50 13.80 3.05
CA ILE A 102 4.66 12.36 2.89
C ILE A 102 5.87 11.89 3.70
N GLU A 103 5.63 10.95 4.60
CA GLU A 103 6.62 10.30 5.44
C GLU A 103 6.67 8.81 5.10
N LEU A 104 7.88 8.28 4.95
CA LEU A 104 8.15 6.87 4.63
C LEU A 104 8.94 6.24 5.78
N ASP A 105 8.44 5.15 6.35
CA ASP A 105 9.10 4.47 7.47
C ASP A 105 9.95 3.30 6.98
N PHE A 106 11.18 3.61 6.55
CA PHE A 106 12.17 2.60 6.17
C PHE A 106 12.56 1.68 7.33
N SER A 107 12.32 2.08 8.59
CA SER A 107 12.61 1.24 9.74
C SER A 107 11.71 0.01 9.84
N GLU A 108 10.51 0.11 9.27
CA GLU A 108 9.47 -0.92 9.23
C GLU A 108 9.32 -1.54 7.81
N LEU A 109 10.31 -1.36 6.93
CA LEU A 109 10.34 -2.01 5.60
C LEU A 109 10.30 -3.53 5.75
N SER A 110 9.24 -4.13 5.22
CA SER A 110 8.96 -5.56 5.33
C SER A 110 9.15 -6.27 3.99
N TYR A 111 9.77 -7.46 4.00
CA TYR A 111 9.90 -8.30 2.80
C TYR A 111 8.89 -9.45 2.83
N TYR A 112 8.09 -9.58 1.78
CA TYR A 112 7.00 -10.56 1.68
C TYR A 112 7.37 -11.81 0.86
N GLY A 113 8.61 -11.90 0.38
CA GLY A 113 9.07 -12.97 -0.52
C GLY A 113 8.95 -12.59 -1.99
N TYR A 114 9.63 -13.34 -2.86
CA TYR A 114 9.55 -13.17 -4.32
C TYR A 114 9.76 -11.74 -4.83
N GLY A 115 10.59 -10.94 -4.15
CA GLY A 115 10.95 -9.59 -4.58
C GLY A 115 9.93 -8.51 -4.21
N GLU A 116 8.95 -8.83 -3.35
CA GLU A 116 7.94 -7.89 -2.89
C GLU A 116 8.29 -7.32 -1.52
N PHE A 117 8.19 -6.00 -1.39
CA PHE A 117 8.40 -5.27 -0.15
C PHE A 117 7.19 -4.40 0.18
N GLY A 118 6.85 -4.29 1.45
CA GLY A 118 5.90 -3.31 1.98
C GLY A 118 6.63 -2.25 2.77
N LEU A 119 6.44 -0.99 2.37
CA LEU A 119 6.98 0.18 3.05
C LEU A 119 5.81 0.99 3.64
N PRO A 120 5.74 1.13 4.97
CA PRO A 120 4.73 1.97 5.59
C PRO A 120 4.92 3.44 5.23
N PHE A 121 3.81 4.13 4.99
CA PHE A 121 3.80 5.56 4.74
C PHE A 121 2.73 6.26 5.56
N THR A 122 2.93 7.56 5.75
CA THR A 122 1.91 8.50 6.21
C THR A 122 1.91 9.72 5.30
N PHE A 123 0.75 10.32 5.05
CA PHE A 123 0.66 11.63 4.40
C PHE A 123 -0.52 12.44 4.91
N LEU A 124 -0.50 13.75 4.63
CA LEU A 124 -1.64 14.64 4.80
C LEU A 124 -2.30 14.94 3.46
N ALA A 125 -3.62 14.96 3.42
CA ALA A 125 -4.35 15.38 2.24
C ALA A 125 -5.56 16.24 2.63
N THR A 126 -5.86 17.24 1.81
CA THR A 126 -7.16 17.91 1.86
C THR A 126 -8.14 17.11 1.03
N VAL A 127 -9.23 16.68 1.63
CA VAL A 127 -10.29 15.90 0.98
C VAL A 127 -11.60 16.66 1.04
N SER A 128 -12.38 16.55 -0.03
CA SER A 128 -13.77 16.99 -0.03
C SER A 128 -14.63 15.85 0.50
N ILE A 129 -15.37 16.11 1.55
CA ILE A 129 -16.27 15.14 2.18
C ILE A 129 -17.71 15.50 1.91
N THR A 130 -18.56 14.50 1.75
CA THR A 130 -20.00 14.65 1.55
C THR A 130 -20.76 13.86 2.62
N TYR A 131 -21.75 14.49 3.23
CA TYR A 131 -22.61 13.89 4.24
C TYR A 131 -24.01 14.52 4.22
N TYR A 132 -24.95 13.97 4.97
CA TYR A 132 -26.32 14.48 5.04
C TYR A 132 -26.59 15.12 6.41
N ILE A 133 -27.14 16.34 6.41
CA ILE A 133 -27.48 17.06 7.65
C ILE A 133 -28.97 17.37 7.70
N LEU A 134 -29.59 17.18 8.85
CA LEU A 134 -30.98 17.60 9.08
C LEU A 134 -31.12 19.11 8.89
N LYS A 135 -32.15 19.52 8.14
CA LYS A 135 -32.41 20.95 7.87
C LYS A 135 -32.59 21.76 9.15
N SER A 136 -33.19 21.17 10.19
CA SER A 136 -33.33 21.82 11.49
C SER A 136 -31.98 22.13 12.14
N ASP A 137 -31.03 21.20 12.00
CA ASP A 137 -29.77 21.21 12.72
C ASP A 137 -28.77 22.13 12.01
N TYR A 138 -28.85 22.21 10.68
CA TYR A 138 -28.10 23.19 9.88
C TYR A 138 -28.29 24.63 10.37
N PHE A 139 -29.52 25.04 10.72
CA PHE A 139 -29.78 26.39 11.25
C PHE A 139 -29.32 26.61 12.69
N THR A 140 -28.80 25.58 13.37
CA THR A 140 -28.22 25.67 14.71
C THR A 140 -26.69 25.72 14.72
N LEU A 141 -26.06 25.50 13.57
CA LEU A 141 -24.61 25.60 13.41
C LEU A 141 -24.13 27.06 13.56
N ASP A 142 -22.90 27.24 14.04
CA ASP A 142 -22.26 28.56 14.11
C ASP A 142 -21.89 29.04 12.70
N ASP A 143 -22.18 30.31 12.39
CA ASP A 143 -22.02 30.93 11.07
C ASP A 143 -20.59 30.84 10.51
N LYS A 144 -19.59 30.56 11.36
CA LYS A 144 -18.18 30.53 10.97
C LYS A 144 -17.77 29.25 10.23
N ASN A 145 -18.49 28.15 10.43
CA ASN A 145 -18.13 26.83 9.91
C ASN A 145 -19.34 26.16 9.24
N LEU A 146 -20.07 26.91 8.42
CA LEU A 146 -21.21 26.35 7.68
C LEU A 146 -20.69 25.61 6.43
N PRO A 147 -21.01 24.31 6.28
CA PRO A 147 -20.70 23.58 5.05
C PRO A 147 -21.53 24.12 3.88
N SER A 148 -21.05 23.90 2.66
CA SER A 148 -21.84 24.16 1.47
C SER A 148 -22.96 23.14 1.38
N VAL A 149 -24.21 23.58 1.22
CA VAL A 149 -25.37 22.67 1.22
C VAL A 149 -26.21 22.77 -0.05
N SER A 150 -26.75 21.64 -0.49
CA SER A 150 -27.76 21.54 -1.54
C SER A 150 -29.00 20.79 -1.04
N ASP A 151 -30.16 21.07 -1.63
CA ASP A 151 -31.42 20.44 -1.25
C ASP A 151 -31.43 18.97 -1.68
N HIS A 152 -31.48 18.06 -0.70
CA HIS A 152 -31.53 16.61 -0.97
C HIS A 152 -32.96 16.06 -0.91
N ASN A 153 -33.68 16.34 0.19
CA ASN A 153 -35.09 16.00 0.35
C ASN A 153 -35.80 16.92 1.36
N ASP A 154 -37.06 16.64 1.71
CA ASP A 154 -37.86 17.46 2.63
C ASP A 154 -37.22 17.67 4.02
N HIS A 155 -36.31 16.78 4.44
CA HIS A 155 -35.75 16.73 5.80
C HIS A 155 -34.25 17.00 5.87
N TYR A 156 -33.50 16.68 4.80
CA TYR A 156 -32.04 16.73 4.79
C TYR A 156 -31.49 17.66 3.71
N TYR A 157 -30.38 18.30 4.03
CA TYR A 157 -29.43 18.86 3.07
C TYR A 157 -28.32 17.85 2.78
N GLU A 158 -27.83 17.84 1.55
CA GLU A 158 -26.53 17.25 1.20
C GLU A 158 -25.48 18.33 1.42
N ALA A 159 -24.52 18.05 2.31
CA ALA A 159 -23.47 18.96 2.71
C ALA A 159 -22.13 18.53 2.09
N GLU A 160 -21.34 19.51 1.67
CA GLU A 160 -19.99 19.36 1.14
C GLU A 160 -19.07 20.36 1.84
N GLU A 161 -17.92 19.87 2.30
CA GLU A 161 -16.84 20.71 2.83
C GLU A 161 -15.47 20.05 2.62
N ASP A 162 -14.43 20.88 2.65
CA ASP A 162 -13.05 20.42 2.57
C ASP A 162 -12.48 20.25 3.98
N ARG A 163 -11.88 19.09 4.24
CA ARG A 163 -11.23 18.75 5.51
C ARG A 163 -9.84 18.20 5.28
N GLN A 164 -8.96 18.38 6.27
CA GLN A 164 -7.64 17.75 6.26
C GLN A 164 -7.72 16.37 6.91
N VAL A 165 -7.18 15.37 6.23
CA VAL A 165 -7.03 14.01 6.75
C VAL A 165 -5.58 13.61 6.82
N ARG A 166 -5.26 12.82 7.84
CA ARG A 166 -4.05 12.02 7.93
C ARG A 166 -4.35 10.62 7.45
N VAL A 167 -3.49 10.12 6.59
CA VAL A 167 -3.65 8.81 5.95
C VAL A 167 -2.40 7.99 6.25
N SER A 168 -2.59 6.76 6.68
CA SER A 168 -1.51 5.77 6.79
C SER A 168 -1.82 4.51 6.01
N GLY A 169 -0.79 3.87 5.47
CA GLY A 169 -0.93 2.63 4.72
C GLY A 169 0.41 2.04 4.32
N ILE A 170 0.35 1.09 3.38
CA ILE A 170 1.54 0.40 2.86
C ILE A 170 1.68 0.67 1.37
N VAL A 171 2.86 1.12 0.95
CA VAL A 171 3.26 1.14 -0.46
C VAL A 171 4.03 -0.14 -0.75
N LYS A 172 3.65 -0.83 -1.82
CA LYS A 172 4.32 -2.02 -2.31
C LYS A 172 5.40 -1.65 -3.30
N LEU A 173 6.60 -2.17 -3.06
CA LEU A 173 7.74 -2.09 -3.97
C LEU A 173 8.00 -3.49 -4.51
N SER A 174 7.84 -3.68 -5.81
CA SER A 174 8.03 -4.95 -6.50
C SER A 174 9.30 -4.91 -7.33
N PHE A 175 10.13 -5.95 -7.21
CA PHE A 175 11.39 -6.12 -7.94
C PHE A 175 11.44 -7.48 -8.62
N ASP A 176 12.20 -7.59 -9.71
CA ASP A 176 12.65 -8.90 -10.17
C ASP A 176 13.58 -9.51 -9.11
N PRO A 177 13.26 -10.69 -8.54
CA PRO A 177 14.09 -11.32 -7.51
C PRO A 177 15.55 -11.50 -7.94
N THR A 178 15.78 -11.74 -9.23
CA THR A 178 17.13 -11.94 -9.76
C THR A 178 17.93 -10.63 -9.81
N ALA A 179 17.26 -9.49 -10.02
CA ALA A 179 17.88 -8.17 -10.05
C ALA A 179 18.32 -7.70 -8.66
N LEU A 180 17.62 -8.13 -7.60
CA LEU A 180 17.96 -7.80 -6.20
C LEU A 180 19.37 -8.22 -5.78
N LYS A 181 19.97 -9.21 -6.46
CA LYS A 181 21.37 -9.64 -6.20
C LYS A 181 22.41 -8.59 -6.57
N SER A 182 22.08 -7.67 -7.45
CA SER A 182 23.00 -6.66 -8.00
C SER A 182 22.39 -5.26 -7.99
N ILE A 183 21.37 -5.04 -7.16
CA ILE A 183 20.71 -3.75 -7.07
C ILE A 183 21.63 -2.72 -6.40
N SER A 184 21.57 -1.50 -6.90
CA SER A 184 22.33 -0.35 -6.42
C SER A 184 21.53 0.93 -6.67
N GLU A 185 21.92 2.02 -6.02
CA GLU A 185 21.34 3.36 -6.21
C GLU A 185 21.26 3.76 -7.70
N GLU A 186 22.26 3.40 -8.51
CA GLU A 186 22.30 3.75 -9.93
C GLU A 186 21.31 2.99 -10.84
N ASN A 187 20.80 1.82 -10.41
CA ASN A 187 20.02 0.92 -11.28
C ASN A 187 18.64 0.54 -10.73
N ILE A 188 18.38 0.83 -9.45
CA ILE A 188 17.14 0.49 -8.77
C ILE A 188 15.91 1.04 -9.50
N GLY A 189 15.99 2.26 -10.03
CA GLY A 189 14.89 2.91 -10.76
C GLY A 189 14.41 2.11 -11.99
N GLU A 190 15.27 1.30 -12.61
CA GLU A 190 14.90 0.47 -13.76
C GLU A 190 14.21 -0.84 -13.36
N HIS A 191 14.32 -1.23 -12.08
CA HIS A 191 13.89 -2.51 -11.55
C HIS A 191 12.77 -2.41 -10.52
N ILE A 192 12.41 -1.21 -10.08
CA ILE A 192 11.37 -0.96 -9.10
C ILE A 192 10.02 -0.69 -9.76
N SER A 193 9.00 -1.41 -9.32
CA SER A 193 7.60 -1.06 -9.56
C SER A 193 6.97 -0.62 -8.26
N ILE A 194 6.26 0.51 -8.28
CA ILE A 194 5.67 1.13 -7.09
C ILE A 194 4.15 1.10 -7.25
N ALA A 195 3.44 0.63 -6.23
CA ALA A 195 1.99 0.64 -6.16
C ALA A 195 1.51 0.81 -4.72
N ILE A 196 0.34 1.41 -4.52
CA ILE A 196 -0.31 1.43 -3.20
C ILE A 196 -0.88 0.03 -2.93
N ASP A 197 -0.47 -0.59 -1.84
CA ASP A 197 -1.00 -1.90 -1.43
C ASP A 197 -2.30 -1.74 -0.65
N SER A 198 -2.26 -0.89 0.37
CA SER A 198 -3.38 -0.65 1.27
C SER A 198 -3.41 0.79 1.79
N ILE A 199 -4.61 1.22 2.15
CA ILE A 199 -4.86 2.38 3.00
C ILE A 199 -5.49 1.82 4.27
N ASP A 200 -4.70 1.85 5.35
CA ASP A 200 -5.02 1.17 6.60
C ASP A 200 -5.88 2.05 7.51
N ASP A 201 -5.61 3.36 7.52
CA ASP A 201 -6.34 4.33 8.34
C ASP A 201 -6.47 5.69 7.62
N VAL A 202 -7.61 6.35 7.85
CA VAL A 202 -7.89 7.72 7.40
C VAL A 202 -8.58 8.45 8.55
N THR A 203 -7.90 9.42 9.13
CA THR A 203 -8.38 10.17 10.29
C THR A 203 -8.41 11.66 10.01
N LEU A 204 -9.43 12.36 10.51
CA LEU A 204 -9.52 13.81 10.40
C LEU A 204 -8.50 14.45 11.36
N GLU A 205 -7.75 15.44 10.89
CA GLU A 205 -6.73 16.11 11.72
C GLU A 205 -7.34 16.83 12.94
N ASP A 206 -8.61 17.24 12.85
CA ASP A 206 -9.34 17.88 13.96
C ASP A 206 -9.63 16.93 15.15
N ASP A 207 -9.43 15.62 14.98
CA ASP A 207 -9.64 14.60 16.03
C ASP A 207 -8.37 14.30 16.86
N TYR A 208 -7.23 14.94 16.54
CA TYR A 208 -5.94 14.79 17.24
C TYR A 208 -5.67 15.87 18.32
#